data_AF-R4G909-F1
#
_entry.id   AF-R4G909-F1
#
_cell.length_a   1.000
_cell.length_b   1.000
_cell.length_c   1.000
_cell.angle_alpha   90.00
_cell.angle_beta   90.00
_cell.angle_gamma   90.00
#
_symmetry.space_group_name_H-M   'P 1'
#
loop_
_entity.id
_entity.type
_entity.pdbx_description
1 polymer ?
#
loop_
_entity_poly.entity_id
_entity_poly.type
_entity_poly.pdbx_seq_one_letter_code
_entity_poly.pdbx_strand_id
1 'polypeptide(L)'
;MDVTNSNFKELLPEIKNVINSASFICLDGEFTGLSNADNIASFATPSEYFCKLRSSALDFLVVQFGLSAFRKEDSGKRYTNKTYNFYLFPRQLNRQARDRRFLCQASSLTFLTEHGFDFNKLFREGISYLTQSDEDNLKEVFAEKQKWKEANASTTNCAKIPVPSKLQSTVDQAVNSIKELLRPDCEKSEVKIEKCSAFVRKLVYQAMNEEIKSSNLSLETQNGVLVARRGISKDQLEKEKKEKMVKEEEEIEDAIGFSKVIRELSRSGKLIVGHNMLLDICHIINAFLDPLPSDYHEFKEMVHALFPNLVDTKFMCSEEPLNDLVPSTVLEHLLNTVHKRPFILPEIINGEEKCTFNLNKDNLLHHAGYDAFITGICFLSTLHYLECEKSGEQDPLNSPHLKKYLNKLFLMRIPDTYINLDGLDPQPSREHVFHLTFPKAWTSQQISEIFSPFGGVQLWWQSDTTAWAGLHEKSEAKRAIKDLESKKSKLPPGVTIDTYERYNLTTSAAASSPRPNKRKSMPNSGDLSCYQQKKRKSSTEPSVETIPEEEENDKEPNAELDNSKSSNNSLVFPVDQNW
;
A
#
# COMPACT_ATOMS: atom_id res chain seq x y z
N MET A 1 -0.85 -3.61 21.43
CA MET A 1 0.63 -3.51 21.48
C MET A 1 1.17 -2.88 20.20
N ASP A 2 2.04 -1.88 20.32
CA ASP A 2 2.76 -1.34 19.15
C ASP A 2 3.94 -2.22 18.78
N VAL A 3 4.03 -2.56 17.50
CA VAL A 3 5.09 -3.36 16.90
C VAL A 3 5.80 -2.48 15.88
N THR A 4 7.10 -2.29 16.09
CA THR A 4 7.99 -1.51 15.23
C THR A 4 9.20 -2.35 14.85
N ASN A 5 10.07 -1.82 14.01
CA ASN A 5 11.27 -2.52 13.55
C ASN A 5 12.19 -2.96 14.71
N SER A 6 12.13 -2.27 15.85
CA SER A 6 12.98 -2.57 17.02
C SER A 6 12.56 -3.85 17.77
N ASN A 7 11.27 -4.20 17.76
CA ASN A 7 10.73 -5.33 18.54
C ASN A 7 10.10 -6.43 17.65
N PHE A 8 9.92 -6.18 16.35
CA PHE A 8 9.24 -7.10 15.44
C PHE A 8 9.88 -8.50 15.41
N LYS A 9 11.21 -8.58 15.34
CA LYS A 9 11.94 -9.85 15.24
C LYS A 9 11.73 -10.76 16.46
N GLU A 10 11.70 -10.16 17.64
CA GLU A 10 11.49 -10.87 18.91
C GLU A 10 10.03 -11.33 19.06
N LEU A 11 9.07 -10.52 18.60
CA LEU A 11 7.64 -10.79 18.71
C LEU A 11 7.10 -11.71 17.61
N LEU A 12 7.78 -11.82 16.47
CA LEU A 12 7.30 -12.57 15.31
C LEU A 12 6.90 -14.03 15.64
N PRO A 13 7.67 -14.82 16.43
CA PRO A 13 7.25 -16.16 16.82
C PRO A 13 5.94 -16.19 17.62
N GLU A 14 5.75 -15.24 18.54
CA GLU A 14 4.51 -15.10 19.30
C GLU A 14 3.34 -14.75 18.38
N ILE A 15 3.52 -13.75 17.51
CA ILE A 15 2.49 -13.30 16.56
C ILE A 15 2.02 -14.45 15.68
N LYS A 16 2.95 -15.27 15.15
CA LYS A 16 2.60 -16.46 14.37
C LYS A 16 1.81 -17.48 15.18
N ASN A 17 2.21 -17.72 16.43
CA ASN A 17 1.47 -18.62 17.32
C ASN A 17 0.06 -18.09 17.63
N VAL A 18 -0.09 -16.78 17.83
CA VAL A 18 -1.38 -16.13 18.05
C VAL A 18 -2.28 -16.27 16.82
N ILE A 19 -1.77 -16.04 15.62
CA ILE A 19 -2.50 -16.27 14.36
C ILE A 19 -3.00 -17.72 14.27
N ASN A 20 -2.12 -18.68 14.52
CA ASN A 20 -2.45 -20.10 14.37
C ASN A 20 -3.42 -20.63 15.45
N SER A 21 -3.34 -20.09 16.67
CA SER A 21 -4.20 -20.47 17.80
C SER A 21 -5.53 -19.70 17.85
N ALA A 22 -5.68 -18.63 17.07
CA ALA A 22 -6.91 -17.85 16.99
C ALA A 22 -8.08 -18.67 16.43
N SER A 23 -9.29 -18.32 16.87
CA SER A 23 -10.54 -18.79 16.27
C SER A 23 -10.89 -17.96 15.03
N PHE A 24 -10.66 -16.65 15.09
CA PHE A 24 -10.77 -15.73 13.97
C PHE A 24 -9.86 -14.50 14.21
N ILE A 25 -9.61 -13.74 13.15
CA ILE A 25 -8.70 -12.58 13.17
C ILE A 25 -9.41 -11.39 12.56
N CYS A 26 -9.33 -10.24 13.21
CA CYS A 26 -9.82 -8.98 12.67
C CYS A 26 -8.66 -8.12 12.17
N LEU A 27 -8.87 -7.47 11.03
CA LEU A 27 -7.87 -6.63 10.38
C LEU A 27 -8.43 -5.23 10.10
N ASP A 28 -7.57 -4.23 10.15
CA ASP A 28 -7.84 -2.85 9.77
C ASP A 28 -6.52 -2.15 9.40
N GLY A 29 -6.56 -1.12 8.56
CA GLY A 29 -5.38 -0.42 8.06
C GLY A 29 -5.54 1.10 8.00
N GLU A 30 -4.47 1.81 8.33
CA GLU A 30 -4.37 3.26 8.15
C GLU A 30 -3.54 3.60 6.91
N PHE A 31 -4.00 4.56 6.12
CA PHE A 31 -3.44 4.87 4.80
C PHE A 31 -2.96 6.32 4.68
N THR A 32 -1.95 6.55 3.83
CA THR A 32 -1.51 7.92 3.50
C THR A 32 -2.52 8.70 2.65
N GLY A 33 -3.55 8.02 2.12
CA GLY A 33 -4.65 8.61 1.38
C GLY A 33 -5.69 7.55 0.99
N LEU A 34 -6.87 8.01 0.59
CA LEU A 34 -8.01 7.14 0.27
C LEU A 34 -8.43 7.20 -1.20
N SER A 35 -8.22 8.34 -1.87
CA SER A 35 -8.68 8.55 -3.24
C SER A 35 -7.87 9.61 -3.98
N ASN A 36 -7.69 9.38 -5.29
CA ASN A 36 -7.04 10.32 -6.22
C ASN A 36 -7.99 11.37 -6.84
N ALA A 37 -9.17 11.61 -6.25
CA ALA A 37 -10.10 12.69 -6.59
C ALA A 37 -11.14 12.48 -7.71
N ASP A 38 -11.58 11.23 -7.97
CA ASP A 38 -12.77 10.97 -8.80
C ASP A 38 -13.96 10.49 -7.98
N ASN A 39 -15.12 11.14 -8.15
CA ASN A 39 -16.38 10.62 -7.64
C ASN A 39 -16.70 9.28 -8.33
N ILE A 40 -16.87 8.23 -7.53
CA ILE A 40 -17.42 6.97 -7.98
C ILE A 40 -18.89 7.21 -8.31
N ALA A 41 -19.31 6.87 -9.53
CA ALA A 41 -20.71 6.94 -9.90
C ALA A 41 -21.51 5.99 -9.00
N SER A 42 -22.64 6.44 -8.46
CA SER A 42 -23.44 5.63 -7.53
C SER A 42 -24.08 4.37 -8.14
N PHE A 43 -23.94 4.21 -9.46
CA PHE A 43 -24.38 3.04 -10.22
C PHE A 43 -23.22 2.36 -10.95
N ALA A 44 -21.99 2.62 -10.53
CA ALA A 44 -20.83 1.90 -11.02
C ALA A 44 -21.01 0.40 -10.74
N THR A 45 -20.50 -0.41 -11.65
CA THR A 45 -20.40 -1.86 -11.46
C THR A 45 -19.34 -2.16 -10.40
N PRO A 46 -19.41 -3.34 -9.74
CA PRO A 46 -18.33 -3.81 -8.85
C PRO A 46 -16.94 -3.75 -9.48
N SER A 47 -16.83 -4.10 -10.77
CA SER A 47 -15.57 -4.00 -11.53
C SER A 47 -15.07 -2.58 -11.65
N GLU A 48 -15.92 -1.61 -12.01
CA GLU A 48 -15.53 -0.19 -12.13
C GLU A 48 -15.13 0.39 -10.77
N TYR A 49 -15.84 0.00 -9.70
CA TYR A 49 -15.48 0.39 -8.33
C TYR A 49 -14.09 -0.13 -7.96
N PHE A 50 -13.84 -1.42 -8.22
CA PHE A 50 -12.54 -2.03 -8.00
C PHE A 50 -11.43 -1.30 -8.77
N CYS A 51 -11.61 -1.01 -10.07
CA CYS A 51 -10.59 -0.31 -10.87
C CYS A 51 -10.20 1.06 -10.26
N LYS A 52 -11.17 1.77 -9.68
CA LYS A 52 -10.91 3.05 -8.99
C LYS A 52 -10.15 2.84 -7.68
N LEU A 53 -10.60 1.91 -6.84
CA LEU A 53 -9.92 1.60 -5.57
C LEU A 53 -8.51 1.09 -5.79
N ARG A 54 -8.31 0.21 -6.78
CA ARG A 54 -7.01 -0.30 -7.21
C ARG A 54 -6.04 0.83 -7.51
N SER A 55 -6.49 1.87 -8.23
CA SER A 55 -5.63 3.01 -8.57
C SER A 55 -5.17 3.75 -7.31
N SER A 56 -6.05 3.92 -6.32
CA SER A 56 -5.69 4.51 -5.02
C SER A 56 -4.75 3.61 -4.21
N ALA A 57 -5.00 2.30 -4.19
CA ALA A 57 -4.17 1.34 -3.47
C ALA A 57 -2.73 1.20 -4.02
N LEU A 58 -2.52 1.55 -5.29
CA LEU A 58 -1.21 1.58 -5.93
C LEU A 58 -0.39 2.82 -5.57
N ASP A 59 -1.04 3.94 -5.30
CA ASP A 59 -0.38 5.23 -5.08
C ASP A 59 -0.14 5.54 -3.61
N PHE A 60 -1.05 5.13 -2.72
CA PHE A 60 -0.96 5.37 -1.27
C PHE A 60 -0.34 4.20 -0.53
N LEU A 61 0.26 4.46 0.63
CA LEU A 61 0.80 3.44 1.52
C LEU A 61 -0.18 3.08 2.62
N VAL A 62 -0.16 1.81 3.01
CA VAL A 62 -0.56 1.40 4.36
C VAL A 62 0.58 1.71 5.32
N VAL A 63 0.30 2.50 6.36
CA VAL A 63 1.29 3.01 7.32
C VAL A 63 1.11 2.40 8.71
N GLN A 64 -0.10 1.97 9.03
CA GLN A 64 -0.39 1.19 10.21
C GLN A 64 -1.26 0.01 9.83
N PHE A 65 -1.00 -1.14 10.44
CA PHE A 65 -1.82 -2.34 10.27
C PHE A 65 -2.25 -2.86 11.63
N GLY A 66 -3.56 -2.99 11.81
CA GLY A 66 -4.20 -3.55 12.99
C GLY A 66 -4.44 -5.03 12.81
N LEU A 67 -4.02 -5.83 13.77
CA LEU A 67 -4.34 -7.25 13.84
C LEU A 67 -4.88 -7.56 15.23
N SER A 68 -6.15 -7.94 15.31
CA SER A 68 -6.81 -8.35 16.55
C SER A 68 -7.23 -9.82 16.46
N ALA A 69 -6.53 -10.68 17.18
CA ALA A 69 -6.78 -12.11 17.20
C ALA A 69 -7.71 -12.48 18.37
N PHE A 70 -8.78 -13.21 18.07
CA PHE A 70 -9.74 -13.68 19.06
C PHE A 70 -9.68 -15.20 19.16
N ARG A 71 -9.49 -15.71 20.37
CA ARG A 71 -9.48 -17.15 20.66
C ARG A 71 -10.61 -17.50 21.60
N LYS A 72 -11.46 -18.42 21.19
CA LYS A 72 -12.56 -18.93 22.00
C LYS A 72 -12.02 -19.82 23.12
N GLU A 73 -12.50 -19.62 24.34
CA GLU A 73 -12.18 -20.47 25.49
C GLU A 73 -13.07 -21.71 25.54
N ASP A 74 -12.59 -22.79 26.15
CA ASP A 74 -13.25 -24.12 26.18
C ASP A 74 -14.68 -24.09 26.76
N SER A 75 -14.97 -23.12 27.63
CA SER A 75 -16.32 -22.88 28.19
C SER A 75 -17.36 -22.33 27.20
N GLY A 76 -16.96 -22.05 25.95
CA GLY A 76 -17.86 -21.79 24.82
C GLY A 76 -18.43 -20.36 24.70
N LYS A 77 -18.42 -19.57 25.78
CA LYS A 77 -19.06 -18.23 25.83
C LYS A 77 -18.08 -17.05 25.96
N ARG A 78 -16.80 -17.33 26.18
CA ARG A 78 -15.76 -16.33 26.46
C ARG A 78 -14.67 -16.36 25.41
N TYR A 79 -14.09 -15.20 25.15
CA TYR A 79 -12.97 -15.06 24.21
C TYR A 79 -11.78 -14.39 24.89
N THR A 80 -10.58 -14.84 24.56
CA THR A 80 -9.35 -14.08 24.81
C THR A 80 -8.99 -13.28 23.56
N ASN A 81 -8.36 -12.12 23.75
CA ASN A 81 -7.96 -11.23 22.68
C ASN A 81 -6.47 -10.88 22.78
N LYS A 82 -5.80 -10.80 21.62
CA LYS A 82 -4.46 -10.19 21.50
C LYS A 82 -4.44 -9.29 20.27
N THR A 83 -4.09 -8.02 20.47
CA THR A 83 -4.13 -6.97 19.45
C THR A 83 -2.79 -6.28 19.27
N TYR A 84 -2.38 -6.16 18.01
CA TYR A 84 -1.11 -5.58 17.57
C TYR A 84 -1.36 -4.42 16.59
N ASN A 85 -0.58 -3.34 16.73
CA ASN A 85 -0.49 -2.23 15.80
C ASN A 85 0.90 -2.26 15.16
N PHE A 86 0.99 -2.60 13.88
CA PHE A 86 2.26 -2.62 13.16
C PHE A 86 2.48 -1.29 12.46
N TYR A 87 3.59 -0.61 12.73
CA TYR A 87 4.02 0.55 11.95
C TYR A 87 4.82 0.07 10.74
N LEU A 88 4.43 0.47 9.54
CA LEU A 88 4.94 -0.11 8.29
C LEU A 88 5.55 0.95 7.39
N PHE A 89 6.80 0.75 6.96
CA PHE A 89 7.45 1.70 6.04
C PHE A 89 8.37 0.96 5.05
N PRO A 90 8.24 1.20 3.73
CA PRO A 90 8.99 0.48 2.70
C PRO A 90 10.44 0.98 2.62
N ARG A 91 11.25 0.59 3.60
CA ARG A 91 12.64 1.00 3.73
C ARG A 91 13.50 0.41 2.60
N GLN A 92 14.26 1.25 1.91
CA GLN A 92 15.23 0.78 0.93
C GLN A 92 16.40 0.06 1.64
N LEU A 93 16.55 -1.25 1.41
CA LEU A 93 17.61 -2.04 2.04
C LEU A 93 19.02 -1.56 1.63
N ASN A 94 19.22 -1.35 0.33
CA ASN A 94 20.48 -0.87 -0.23
C ASN A 94 20.22 -0.16 -1.57
N ARG A 95 21.25 0.47 -2.15
CA ARG A 95 21.15 1.20 -3.43
C ARG A 95 20.67 0.37 -4.62
N GLN A 96 20.71 -0.96 -4.51
CA GLN A 96 20.29 -1.90 -5.55
C GLN A 96 18.82 -2.31 -5.37
N ALA A 97 18.28 -2.18 -4.15
CA ALA A 97 16.89 -2.40 -3.85
C ALA A 97 16.03 -1.24 -4.39
N ARG A 98 14.77 -1.55 -4.70
CA ARG A 98 13.78 -0.59 -5.20
C ARG A 98 13.54 0.51 -4.16
N ASP A 99 13.62 1.76 -4.61
CA ASP A 99 13.23 2.93 -3.83
C ASP A 99 11.76 3.26 -4.13
N ARG A 100 10.87 3.01 -3.16
CA ARG A 100 9.42 3.17 -3.36
C ARG A 100 9.02 4.64 -3.22
N ARG A 101 8.25 5.11 -4.20
CA ARG A 101 7.59 6.42 -4.18
C ARG A 101 6.11 6.22 -3.93
N PHE A 102 5.52 7.12 -3.17
CA PHE A 102 4.12 7.07 -2.77
C PHE A 102 3.55 8.48 -2.68
N LEU A 103 2.22 8.57 -2.75
CA LEU A 103 1.47 9.80 -2.56
C LEU A 103 0.98 9.93 -1.11
N CYS A 104 0.72 11.16 -0.72
CA CYS A 104 0.06 11.50 0.52
C CYS A 104 -1.10 12.44 0.22
N GLN A 105 -2.27 12.13 0.78
CA GLN A 105 -3.44 12.99 0.75
C GLN A 105 -3.42 13.86 2.01
N ALA A 106 -3.35 15.18 1.83
CA ALA A 106 -3.23 16.13 2.94
C ALA A 106 -4.32 15.93 4.00
N SER A 107 -5.58 15.76 3.59
CA SER A 107 -6.69 15.53 4.54
C SER A 107 -6.55 14.26 5.35
N SER A 108 -6.00 13.18 4.77
CA SER A 108 -5.77 11.91 5.48
C SER A 108 -4.63 12.04 6.49
N LEU A 109 -3.56 12.74 6.13
CA LEU A 109 -2.46 13.00 7.09
C LEU A 109 -2.91 13.90 8.25
N THR A 110 -3.69 14.94 7.97
CA THR A 110 -4.28 15.80 9.00
C THR A 110 -5.16 14.98 9.93
N PHE A 111 -6.06 14.16 9.37
CA PHE A 111 -6.95 13.29 10.14
C PHE A 111 -6.17 12.34 11.07
N LEU A 112 -5.16 11.64 10.56
CA LEU A 112 -4.32 10.76 11.36
C LEU A 112 -3.59 11.52 12.48
N THR A 113 -3.08 12.73 12.19
CA THR A 113 -2.41 13.59 13.18
C THR A 113 -3.37 13.99 14.31
N GLU A 114 -4.59 14.37 13.96
CA GLU A 114 -5.64 14.75 14.92
C GLU A 114 -6.03 13.60 15.86
N HIS A 115 -5.87 12.35 15.41
CA HIS A 115 -6.10 11.13 16.19
C HIS A 115 -4.82 10.58 16.83
N GLY A 116 -3.76 11.38 16.91
CA GLY A 116 -2.55 11.04 17.66
C GLY A 116 -1.59 10.07 16.96
N PHE A 117 -1.71 9.89 15.65
CA PHE A 117 -0.79 9.06 14.89
C PHE A 117 0.65 9.63 14.91
N ASP A 118 1.62 8.79 15.27
CA ASP A 118 3.03 9.18 15.34
C ASP A 118 3.77 8.90 14.02
N PHE A 119 3.84 9.92 13.16
CA PHE A 119 4.61 9.87 11.92
C PHE A 119 6.12 9.73 12.13
N ASN A 120 6.68 10.20 13.26
CA ASN A 120 8.10 10.00 13.54
C ASN A 120 8.39 8.52 13.80
N LYS A 121 7.54 7.86 14.59
CA LYS A 121 7.61 6.40 14.81
C LYS A 121 7.49 5.65 13.49
N LEU A 122 6.56 6.03 12.60
CA LEU A 122 6.43 5.46 11.26
C LEU A 122 7.74 5.54 10.46
N PHE A 123 8.29 6.74 10.25
CA PHE A 123 9.44 6.91 9.35
C PHE A 123 10.76 6.43 9.96
N ARG A 124 10.91 6.51 11.30
CA ARG A 124 12.13 6.07 11.99
C ARG A 124 12.12 4.58 12.27
N GLU A 125 10.98 4.02 12.67
CA GLU A 125 10.87 2.66 13.20
C GLU A 125 9.89 1.77 12.43
N GLY A 126 9.34 2.22 11.30
CA GLY A 126 8.47 1.38 10.47
C GLY A 126 9.14 0.08 10.03
N ILE A 127 8.44 -1.03 10.18
CA ILE A 127 8.87 -2.36 9.76
C ILE A 127 8.92 -2.38 8.24
N SER A 128 10.02 -2.88 7.67
CA SER A 128 10.16 -3.08 6.23
C SER A 128 9.25 -4.19 5.72
N TYR A 129 9.02 -4.18 4.42
CA TYR A 129 8.28 -5.23 3.75
C TYR A 129 8.66 -5.30 2.27
N LEU A 130 8.56 -6.50 1.71
CA LEU A 130 8.77 -6.77 0.29
C LEU A 130 7.63 -7.62 -0.27
N THR A 131 7.26 -7.39 -1.52
CA THR A 131 6.43 -8.34 -2.28
C THR A 131 7.26 -9.57 -2.63
N GLN A 132 6.61 -10.65 -3.07
CA GLN A 132 7.29 -11.84 -3.56
C GLN A 132 8.23 -11.49 -4.73
N SER A 133 7.77 -10.68 -5.68
CA SER A 133 8.59 -10.20 -6.79
C SER A 133 9.81 -9.39 -6.33
N ASP A 134 9.64 -8.50 -5.34
CA ASP A 134 10.75 -7.67 -4.84
C ASP A 134 11.77 -8.52 -4.07
N GLU A 135 11.31 -9.55 -3.33
CA GLU A 135 12.16 -10.55 -2.67
C GLU A 135 12.97 -11.38 -3.66
N ASP A 136 12.33 -11.93 -4.70
CA ASP A 136 12.99 -12.76 -5.71
C ASP A 136 14.06 -11.98 -6.47
N ASN A 137 13.72 -10.76 -6.91
CA ASN A 137 14.68 -9.85 -7.54
C ASN A 137 15.89 -9.57 -6.63
N LEU A 138 15.64 -9.38 -5.33
CA LEU A 138 16.69 -9.09 -4.37
C LEU A 138 17.60 -10.32 -4.20
N LYS A 139 17.03 -11.52 -4.02
CA LYS A 139 17.78 -12.79 -3.95
C LYS A 139 18.61 -13.04 -5.22
N GLU A 140 18.08 -12.75 -6.40
CA GLU A 140 18.81 -12.86 -7.66
C GLU A 140 20.01 -11.90 -7.72
N VAL A 141 19.83 -10.63 -7.35
CA VAL A 141 20.92 -9.64 -7.30
C VAL A 141 22.02 -10.07 -6.33
N PHE A 142 21.66 -10.61 -5.17
CA PHE A 142 22.64 -11.14 -4.21
C PHE A 142 23.37 -12.37 -4.78
N ALA A 143 22.66 -13.31 -5.42
CA ALA A 143 23.25 -14.48 -6.05
C ALA A 143 24.21 -14.12 -7.20
N GLU A 144 23.83 -13.17 -8.06
CA GLU A 144 24.68 -12.66 -9.13
C GLU A 144 25.96 -12.00 -8.60
N LYS A 145 25.84 -11.24 -7.51
CA LYS A 145 27.00 -10.63 -6.84
C LYS A 145 27.96 -11.67 -6.28
N GLN A 146 27.45 -12.80 -5.76
CA GLN A 146 28.30 -13.90 -5.32
C GLN A 146 28.98 -14.61 -6.50
N LYS A 147 28.22 -14.94 -7.55
CA LYS A 147 28.78 -15.50 -8.81
C LYS A 147 29.84 -14.60 -9.42
N TRP A 148 29.63 -13.28 -9.45
CA TRP A 148 30.62 -12.32 -9.93
C TRP A 148 31.91 -12.39 -9.09
N LYS A 149 31.80 -12.41 -7.75
CA LYS A 149 32.98 -12.49 -6.87
C LYS A 149 33.75 -13.79 -7.09
N GLU A 150 33.06 -14.92 -7.22
CA GLU A 150 33.67 -16.24 -7.48
C GLU A 150 34.30 -16.32 -8.88
N ALA A 151 33.61 -15.79 -9.90
CA ALA A 151 34.14 -15.68 -11.26
C ALA A 151 35.39 -14.79 -11.30
N ASN A 152 35.42 -13.67 -10.58
CA ASN A 152 36.62 -12.83 -10.52
C ASN A 152 37.74 -13.40 -9.64
N ALA A 153 37.41 -14.25 -8.67
CA ALA A 153 38.41 -15.00 -7.90
C ALA A 153 39.05 -16.13 -8.73
N SER A 154 38.30 -16.72 -9.66
CA SER A 154 38.74 -17.83 -10.54
C SER A 154 39.31 -17.34 -11.88
N THR A 155 38.87 -16.19 -12.39
CA THR A 155 39.38 -15.59 -13.63
C THR A 155 40.65 -14.79 -13.32
N THR A 156 41.76 -15.50 -13.11
CA THR A 156 43.10 -14.94 -13.31
C THR A 156 43.26 -14.59 -14.80
N ASN A 157 42.74 -13.43 -15.22
CA ASN A 157 43.05 -12.90 -16.54
C ASN A 157 44.56 -12.61 -16.58
N CYS A 158 45.29 -13.52 -17.23
CA CYS A 158 46.75 -13.73 -17.17
C CYS A 158 47.56 -12.69 -17.95
N ALA A 159 47.03 -11.48 -18.16
CA ALA A 159 47.80 -10.38 -18.72
C ALA A 159 48.42 -9.57 -17.57
N LYS A 160 49.68 -9.84 -17.24
CA LYS A 160 50.44 -9.02 -16.28
C LYS A 160 50.46 -7.59 -16.80
N ILE A 161 49.79 -6.68 -16.09
CA ILE A 161 49.79 -5.26 -16.39
C ILE A 161 51.15 -4.71 -15.95
N PRO A 162 51.93 -4.09 -16.84
CA PRO A 162 53.16 -3.39 -16.45
C PRO A 162 52.82 -2.28 -15.47
N VAL A 163 53.53 -2.21 -14.35
CA VAL A 163 53.35 -1.13 -13.37
C VAL A 163 53.84 0.18 -14.01
N PRO A 164 53.00 1.23 -14.14
CA PRO A 164 53.45 2.51 -14.68
C PRO A 164 54.51 3.13 -13.76
N SER A 165 55.55 3.72 -14.35
CA SER A 165 56.67 4.31 -13.60
C SER A 165 56.25 5.30 -12.51
N LYS A 166 55.20 6.08 -12.73
CA LYS A 166 54.64 7.04 -11.75
C LYS A 166 54.01 6.38 -10.51
N LEU A 167 53.56 5.13 -10.63
CA LEU A 167 52.89 4.39 -9.55
C LEU A 167 53.81 3.35 -8.90
N GLN A 168 54.99 3.13 -9.47
CA GLN A 168 55.95 2.13 -9.01
C GLN A 168 56.28 2.30 -7.52
N SER A 169 56.64 3.52 -7.09
CA SER A 169 56.97 3.80 -5.69
C SER A 169 55.81 3.53 -4.73
N THR A 170 54.58 3.84 -5.13
CA THR A 170 53.38 3.60 -4.31
C THR A 170 53.04 2.12 -4.20
N VAL A 171 53.13 1.39 -5.32
CA VAL A 171 52.93 -0.07 -5.34
C VAL A 171 54.01 -0.76 -4.49
N ASP A 172 55.27 -0.37 -4.66
CA ASP A 172 56.39 -0.95 -3.91
C ASP A 172 56.30 -0.66 -2.41
N GLN A 173 55.93 0.57 -2.01
CA GLN A 173 55.66 0.89 -0.61
C GLN A 173 54.54 0.03 -0.02
N ALA A 174 53.46 -0.17 -0.78
CA ALA A 174 52.33 -0.98 -0.34
C ALA A 174 52.71 -2.46 -0.21
N VAL A 175 53.39 -3.01 -1.23
CA VAL A 175 53.91 -4.38 -1.23
C VAL A 175 54.88 -4.60 -0.08
N ASN A 176 55.83 -3.69 0.14
CA ASN A 176 56.81 -3.81 1.22
C ASN A 176 56.12 -3.77 2.59
N SER A 177 55.13 -2.89 2.76
CA SER A 177 54.34 -2.83 4.00
C SER A 177 53.56 -4.13 4.27
N ILE A 178 53.11 -4.82 3.22
CA ILE A 178 52.47 -6.14 3.33
C ILE A 178 53.51 -7.23 3.62
N LYS A 179 54.69 -7.17 3.00
CA LYS A 179 55.78 -8.13 3.23
C LYS A 179 56.37 -8.04 4.62
N GLU A 180 56.37 -6.87 5.25
CA GLU A 180 56.72 -6.70 6.68
C GLU A 180 55.87 -7.62 7.57
N LEU A 181 54.58 -7.81 7.27
CA LEU A 181 53.74 -8.75 8.01
C LEU A 181 54.26 -10.17 7.92
N LEU A 182 54.82 -10.61 6.79
CA LEU A 182 55.28 -11.97 6.59
C LEU A 182 56.56 -12.30 7.37
N ARG A 183 57.25 -11.32 7.97
CA ARG A 183 58.47 -11.58 8.72
C ARG A 183 58.20 -12.30 10.06
N PRO A 184 59.02 -13.29 10.46
CA PRO A 184 58.79 -14.08 11.67
C PRO A 184 58.70 -13.26 12.96
N ASP A 185 59.39 -12.12 13.00
CA ASP A 185 59.52 -11.17 14.10
C ASP A 185 58.45 -10.07 14.13
N CYS A 186 57.53 -10.04 13.14
CA CYS A 186 56.46 -9.06 13.11
C CYS A 186 55.36 -9.42 14.11
N GLU A 187 55.12 -8.55 15.10
CA GLU A 187 54.01 -8.69 16.07
C GLU A 187 52.63 -8.35 15.47
N LYS A 188 52.60 -7.61 14.35
CA LYS A 188 51.35 -7.16 13.73
C LYS A 188 50.68 -8.30 12.95
N SER A 189 49.38 -8.48 13.17
CA SER A 189 48.56 -9.44 12.43
C SER A 189 47.86 -8.84 11.22
N GLU A 190 47.73 -7.50 11.16
CA GLU A 190 47.11 -6.76 10.06
C GLU A 190 47.87 -5.48 9.67
N VAL A 191 47.76 -5.10 8.39
CA VAL A 191 48.21 -3.79 7.88
C VAL A 191 47.12 -3.18 7.00
N LYS A 192 46.87 -1.89 7.20
CA LYS A 192 45.91 -1.10 6.43
C LYS A 192 46.65 -0.11 5.53
N ILE A 193 46.33 -0.10 4.24
CA ILE A 193 46.94 0.79 3.26
C ILE A 193 45.89 1.77 2.76
N GLU A 194 45.89 2.96 3.37
CA GLU A 194 44.85 3.99 3.20
C GLU A 194 44.93 4.70 1.84
N LYS A 195 46.14 4.89 1.29
CA LYS A 195 46.37 5.66 0.05
C LYS A 195 46.47 4.78 -1.20
N CYS A 196 45.48 3.91 -1.43
CA CYS A 196 45.49 3.00 -2.57
C CYS A 196 44.30 3.21 -3.51
N SER A 197 44.56 3.79 -4.69
CA SER A 197 43.55 3.85 -5.75
C SER A 197 43.16 2.45 -6.23
N ALA A 198 41.99 2.29 -6.86
CA ALA A 198 41.53 0.99 -7.36
C ALA A 198 42.54 0.31 -8.30
N PHE A 199 43.25 1.11 -9.12
CA PHE A 199 44.28 0.62 -10.01
C PHE A 199 45.54 0.17 -9.27
N VAL A 200 46.00 0.94 -8.26
CA VAL A 200 47.13 0.54 -7.40
C VAL A 200 46.81 -0.76 -6.66
N ARG A 201 45.60 -0.91 -6.10
CA ARG A 201 45.18 -2.16 -5.45
C ARG A 201 45.29 -3.34 -6.41
N LYS A 202 44.80 -3.20 -7.65
CA LYS A 202 44.89 -4.25 -8.66
C LYS A 202 46.36 -4.66 -8.93
N LEU A 203 47.27 -3.68 -9.02
CA LEU A 203 48.70 -3.94 -9.19
C LEU A 203 49.32 -4.62 -7.96
N VAL A 204 48.91 -4.25 -6.74
CA VAL A 204 49.36 -4.91 -5.50
C VAL A 204 48.87 -6.36 -5.43
N TYR A 205 47.59 -6.63 -5.74
CA TYR A 205 47.06 -8.01 -5.86
C TYR A 205 47.83 -8.82 -6.90
N GLN A 206 48.17 -8.21 -8.05
CA GLN A 206 48.97 -8.86 -9.09
C GLN A 206 50.39 -9.18 -8.59
N ALA A 207 51.01 -8.26 -7.87
CA ALA A 207 52.38 -8.42 -7.37
C ALA A 207 52.48 -9.47 -6.26
N MET A 208 51.46 -9.58 -5.40
CA MET A 208 51.42 -10.49 -4.24
C MET A 208 50.71 -11.82 -4.51
N ASN A 209 50.38 -12.14 -5.77
CA ASN A 209 49.56 -13.30 -6.11
C ASN A 209 50.17 -14.63 -5.67
N GLU A 210 51.50 -14.77 -5.78
CA GLU A 210 52.19 -15.98 -5.32
C GLU A 210 52.20 -16.06 -3.80
N GLU A 211 52.52 -14.95 -3.11
CA GLU A 211 52.51 -14.88 -1.65
C GLU A 211 51.11 -15.11 -1.06
N ILE A 212 50.03 -14.69 -1.72
CA ILE A 212 48.65 -15.00 -1.31
C ILE A 212 48.33 -16.50 -1.45
N LYS A 213 48.86 -17.16 -2.48
CA LYS A 213 48.62 -18.59 -2.73
C LYS A 213 49.50 -19.49 -1.86
N SER A 214 50.73 -19.09 -1.57
CA SER A 214 51.73 -19.89 -0.86
C SER A 214 51.76 -19.63 0.65
N SER A 215 51.28 -18.47 1.11
CA SER A 215 51.34 -18.04 2.51
C SER A 215 49.93 -17.95 3.11
N ASN A 216 49.82 -17.99 4.44
CA ASN A 216 48.56 -17.68 5.16
C ASN A 216 48.27 -16.16 5.14
N LEU A 217 48.27 -15.54 3.95
CA LEU A 217 48.09 -14.11 3.74
C LEU A 217 46.77 -13.86 3.01
N SER A 218 45.86 -13.11 3.65
CA SER A 218 44.62 -12.65 3.03
C SER A 218 44.72 -11.17 2.67
N LEU A 219 44.25 -10.80 1.49
CA LEU A 219 44.15 -9.42 1.03
C LEU A 219 42.68 -9.11 0.72
N GLU A 220 42.16 -8.07 1.36
CA GLU A 220 40.79 -7.60 1.16
C GLU A 220 40.74 -6.09 0.95
N THR A 221 39.71 -5.61 0.26
CA THR A 221 39.43 -4.18 0.16
C THR A 221 38.20 -3.84 0.99
N GLN A 222 38.37 -3.02 2.02
CA GLN A 222 37.32 -2.60 2.93
C GLN A 222 37.20 -1.06 2.87
N ASN A 223 36.03 -0.54 2.49
CA ASN A 223 35.74 0.90 2.40
C ASN A 223 36.79 1.73 1.63
N GLY A 224 37.39 1.16 0.58
CA GLY A 224 38.41 1.84 -0.20
C GLY A 224 39.86 1.60 0.26
N VAL A 225 40.06 0.98 1.43
CA VAL A 225 41.37 0.68 2.01
C VAL A 225 41.76 -0.77 1.70
N LEU A 226 43.03 -1.01 1.35
CA LEU A 226 43.55 -2.37 1.19
C LEU A 226 44.03 -2.87 2.56
N VAL A 227 43.49 -4.00 3.00
CA VAL A 227 43.81 -4.64 4.28
C VAL A 227 44.49 -5.97 3.99
N ALA A 228 45.71 -6.17 4.52
CA ALA A 228 46.37 -7.46 4.46
C ALA A 228 46.47 -8.06 5.86
N ARG A 229 46.17 -9.36 5.98
CA ARG A 229 46.15 -10.10 7.25
C ARG A 229 46.99 -11.36 7.15
N ARG A 230 47.84 -11.61 8.14
CA ARG A 230 48.67 -12.82 8.24
C ARG A 230 48.06 -13.83 9.22
N GLY A 231 48.20 -15.12 8.91
CA GLY A 231 47.92 -16.22 9.83
C GLY A 231 46.48 -16.71 9.77
N ILE A 232 45.70 -16.27 8.78
CA ILE A 232 44.33 -16.73 8.61
C ILE A 232 44.37 -18.14 8.02
N SER A 233 43.89 -19.14 8.77
CA SER A 233 43.75 -20.50 8.26
C SER A 233 42.65 -20.55 7.20
N LYS A 234 42.70 -21.56 6.30
CA LYS A 234 41.59 -21.80 5.34
C LYS A 234 40.25 -21.93 6.07
N ASP A 235 40.24 -22.61 7.21
CA ASP A 235 39.05 -22.78 8.05
C ASP A 235 38.53 -21.44 8.60
N GLN A 236 39.40 -20.50 8.99
CA GLN A 236 38.99 -19.16 9.42
C GLN A 236 38.38 -18.35 8.27
N LEU A 237 38.98 -18.41 7.08
CA LEU A 237 38.45 -17.77 5.87
C LEU A 237 37.07 -18.32 5.47
N GLU A 238 36.89 -19.63 5.55
CA GLU A 238 35.59 -20.28 5.32
C GLU A 238 34.56 -19.87 6.38
N LYS A 239 34.97 -19.78 7.64
CA LYS A 239 34.12 -19.29 8.74
C LYS A 239 33.67 -17.85 8.51
N GLU A 240 34.58 -16.93 8.19
CA GLU A 240 34.25 -15.52 7.91
C GLU A 240 33.32 -15.38 6.70
N LYS A 241 33.55 -16.17 5.63
CA LYS A 241 32.64 -16.21 4.47
C LYS A 241 31.26 -16.68 4.87
N LYS A 242 31.17 -17.74 5.67
CA LYS A 242 29.90 -18.29 6.15
C LYS A 242 29.15 -17.29 7.05
N GLU A 243 29.85 -16.63 7.97
CA GLU A 243 29.29 -15.57 8.81
C GLU A 243 28.76 -14.41 7.98
N LYS A 244 29.48 -14.00 6.93
CA LYS A 244 29.02 -12.98 6.00
C LYS A 244 27.77 -13.40 5.23
N MET A 245 27.71 -14.64 4.76
CA MET A 245 26.52 -15.18 4.09
C MET A 245 25.32 -15.23 5.04
N VAL A 246 25.51 -15.64 6.28
CA VAL A 246 24.45 -15.65 7.30
C VAL A 246 23.94 -14.23 7.56
N LYS A 247 24.85 -13.25 7.64
CA LYS A 247 24.47 -11.83 7.80
C LYS A 247 23.71 -11.29 6.59
N GLU A 248 24.16 -11.61 5.37
CA GLU A 248 23.46 -11.21 4.14
C GLU A 248 22.04 -11.84 4.11
N GLU A 249 21.88 -13.11 4.47
CA GLU A 249 20.56 -13.75 4.58
C GLU A 249 19.69 -13.09 5.66
N GLU A 250 20.26 -12.75 6.81
CA GLU A 250 19.55 -12.05 7.89
C GLU A 250 19.07 -10.66 7.44
N GLU A 251 19.87 -9.93 6.66
CA GLU A 251 19.46 -8.64 6.08
C GLU A 251 18.29 -8.79 5.11
N ILE A 252 18.25 -9.88 4.32
CA ILE A 252 17.12 -10.20 3.42
C ILE A 252 15.88 -10.53 4.26
N GLU A 253 16.03 -11.37 5.28
CA GLU A 253 14.95 -11.77 6.16
C GLU A 253 14.35 -10.57 6.92
N ASP A 254 15.17 -9.64 7.37
CA ASP A 254 14.72 -8.41 8.01
C ASP A 254 14.01 -7.48 6.98
N ALA A 255 14.48 -7.44 5.72
CA ALA A 255 13.85 -6.66 4.65
C ALA A 255 12.46 -7.19 4.26
N ILE A 256 12.27 -8.50 4.18
CA ILE A 256 10.94 -9.12 3.94
C ILE A 256 9.97 -8.69 5.05
N GLY A 257 10.46 -8.60 6.29
CA GLY A 257 9.79 -7.98 7.42
C GLY A 257 8.33 -8.37 7.58
N PHE A 258 7.42 -7.39 7.51
CA PHE A 258 6.01 -7.56 7.80
C PHE A 258 5.29 -8.52 6.83
N SER A 259 5.77 -8.70 5.60
CA SER A 259 5.20 -9.67 4.65
C SER A 259 5.15 -11.09 5.22
N LYS A 260 6.02 -11.43 6.19
CA LYS A 260 5.99 -12.70 6.92
C LYS A 260 4.69 -12.92 7.70
N VAL A 261 4.10 -11.85 8.25
CA VAL A 261 2.83 -11.91 9.00
C VAL A 261 1.67 -12.17 8.04
N ILE A 262 1.62 -11.44 6.92
CA ILE A 262 0.56 -11.62 5.90
C ILE A 262 0.61 -13.02 5.28
N ARG A 263 1.81 -13.54 4.98
CA ARG A 263 1.96 -14.91 4.50
C ARG A 263 1.50 -15.94 5.54
N GLU A 264 1.71 -15.69 6.84
CA GLU A 264 1.19 -16.54 7.90
C GLU A 264 -0.35 -16.48 7.96
N LEU A 265 -0.94 -15.29 7.88
CA LEU A 265 -2.40 -15.11 7.82
C LEU A 265 -3.02 -15.91 6.67
N SER A 266 -2.45 -15.79 5.46
CA SER A 266 -2.94 -16.54 4.30
C SER A 266 -2.82 -18.06 4.50
N ARG A 267 -1.67 -18.55 4.99
CA ARG A 267 -1.47 -19.99 5.26
C ARG A 267 -2.38 -20.56 6.34
N SER A 268 -2.76 -19.73 7.31
CA SER A 268 -3.56 -20.17 8.46
C SER A 268 -4.97 -20.62 8.07
N GLY A 269 -5.51 -20.13 6.95
CA GLY A 269 -6.87 -20.41 6.48
C GLY A 269 -7.98 -19.95 7.44
N LYS A 270 -7.63 -19.17 8.47
CA LYS A 270 -8.55 -18.70 9.51
C LYS A 270 -9.60 -17.75 8.92
N LEU A 271 -10.72 -17.63 9.62
CA LEU A 271 -11.70 -16.60 9.34
C LEU A 271 -11.06 -15.22 9.58
N ILE A 272 -11.05 -14.40 8.54
CA ILE A 272 -10.62 -13.01 8.59
C ILE A 272 -11.86 -12.13 8.55
N VAL A 273 -11.93 -11.20 9.48
CA VAL A 273 -13.02 -10.25 9.63
C VAL A 273 -12.48 -8.83 9.45
N GLY A 274 -13.21 -8.01 8.72
CA GLY A 274 -12.90 -6.58 8.60
C GLY A 274 -14.16 -5.75 8.57
N HIS A 275 -14.02 -4.44 8.50
CA HIS A 275 -15.14 -3.51 8.36
C HIS A 275 -14.92 -2.65 7.13
N ASN A 276 -15.74 -2.82 6.08
CA ASN A 276 -15.55 -2.11 4.81
C ASN A 276 -14.17 -2.39 4.18
N MET A 277 -13.74 -3.64 4.21
CA MET A 277 -12.33 -4.02 4.13
C MET A 277 -11.75 -4.13 2.71
N LEU A 278 -12.49 -3.69 1.69
CA LEU A 278 -12.07 -3.86 0.29
C LEU A 278 -10.77 -3.08 -0.01
N LEU A 279 -10.64 -1.87 0.53
CA LEU A 279 -9.43 -1.07 0.36
C LEU A 279 -8.24 -1.71 1.10
N ASP A 280 -8.46 -2.20 2.32
CA ASP A 280 -7.46 -2.94 3.10
C ASP A 280 -6.93 -4.13 2.33
N ILE A 281 -7.81 -4.96 1.76
CA ILE A 281 -7.43 -6.12 0.95
C ILE A 281 -6.58 -5.70 -0.26
N CYS A 282 -6.94 -4.61 -0.94
CA CYS A 282 -6.16 -4.09 -2.07
C CYS A 282 -4.75 -3.68 -1.63
N HIS A 283 -4.61 -2.98 -0.50
CA HIS A 283 -3.30 -2.62 0.05
C HIS A 283 -2.51 -3.83 0.53
N ILE A 284 -3.15 -4.80 1.19
CA ILE A 284 -2.50 -6.03 1.69
C ILE A 284 -1.84 -6.78 0.52
N ILE A 285 -2.58 -7.00 -0.56
CA ILE A 285 -2.07 -7.70 -1.75
C ILE A 285 -0.90 -6.90 -2.35
N ASN A 286 -1.14 -5.64 -2.69
CA ASN A 286 -0.17 -4.80 -3.38
C ASN A 286 1.13 -4.58 -2.59
N ALA A 287 1.03 -4.44 -1.26
CA ALA A 287 2.18 -4.14 -0.43
C ALA A 287 3.03 -5.37 -0.10
N PHE A 288 2.40 -6.52 0.18
CA PHE A 288 3.07 -7.63 0.89
C PHE A 288 3.12 -8.94 0.12
N LEU A 289 2.29 -9.11 -0.91
CA LEU A 289 2.14 -10.37 -1.63
C LEU A 289 2.63 -10.20 -3.06
N ASP A 290 1.74 -9.80 -3.96
CA ASP A 290 1.99 -9.71 -5.39
C ASP A 290 1.34 -8.43 -5.97
N PRO A 291 1.74 -8.00 -7.17
CA PRO A 291 1.10 -6.88 -7.84
C PRO A 291 -0.42 -7.07 -7.94
N LEU A 292 -1.17 -6.05 -7.54
CA LEU A 292 -2.63 -6.09 -7.56
C LEU A 292 -3.14 -6.27 -9.02
N PRO A 293 -3.92 -7.34 -9.32
CA PRO A 293 -4.36 -7.64 -10.68
C PRO A 293 -5.11 -6.48 -11.32
N SER A 294 -4.90 -6.25 -12.61
CA SER A 294 -5.68 -5.26 -13.37
C SER A 294 -7.06 -5.78 -13.75
N ASP A 295 -7.18 -7.09 -13.97
CA ASP A 295 -8.44 -7.75 -14.24
C ASP A 295 -9.22 -7.99 -12.95
N TYR A 296 -10.53 -7.77 -13.01
CA TYR A 296 -11.41 -7.86 -11.85
C TYR A 296 -11.68 -9.31 -11.43
N HIS A 297 -11.76 -10.24 -12.39
CA HIS A 297 -11.98 -11.65 -12.09
C HIS A 297 -10.72 -12.28 -11.49
N GLU A 298 -9.54 -11.98 -12.05
CA GLU A 298 -8.26 -12.38 -11.47
C GLU A 298 -8.09 -11.86 -10.04
N PHE A 299 -8.52 -10.61 -9.77
CA PHE A 299 -8.53 -10.07 -8.41
C PHE A 299 -9.41 -10.91 -7.48
N LYS A 300 -10.64 -11.26 -7.87
CA LYS A 300 -11.54 -12.07 -7.04
C LYS A 300 -10.95 -13.45 -6.75
N GLU A 301 -10.42 -14.12 -7.77
CA GLU A 301 -9.78 -15.43 -7.63
C GLU A 301 -8.57 -15.36 -6.70
N MET A 302 -7.72 -14.35 -6.87
CA MET A 302 -6.54 -14.14 -6.03
C MET A 302 -6.94 -13.91 -4.57
N VAL A 303 -7.88 -13.01 -4.29
CA VAL A 303 -8.35 -12.73 -2.93
C VAL A 303 -8.92 -14.00 -2.29
N HIS A 304 -9.78 -14.74 -3.01
CA HIS A 304 -10.40 -15.95 -2.48
C HIS A 304 -9.38 -17.07 -2.24
N ALA A 305 -8.35 -17.20 -3.08
CA ALA A 305 -7.27 -18.14 -2.89
C ALA A 305 -6.40 -17.80 -1.66
N LEU A 306 -6.12 -16.51 -1.44
CA LEU A 306 -5.30 -16.05 -0.32
C LEU A 306 -6.04 -16.08 1.01
N PHE A 307 -7.32 -15.71 1.00
CA PHE A 307 -8.18 -15.56 2.17
C PHE A 307 -9.54 -16.20 1.90
N PRO A 308 -9.65 -17.54 2.05
CA PRO A 308 -10.83 -18.29 1.64
C PRO A 308 -12.07 -18.05 2.51
N ASN A 309 -11.88 -17.44 3.68
CA ASN A 309 -12.92 -17.19 4.66
C ASN A 309 -12.85 -15.71 5.10
N LEU A 310 -13.56 -14.83 4.38
CA LEU A 310 -13.66 -13.40 4.70
C LEU A 310 -15.06 -13.02 5.17
N VAL A 311 -15.16 -12.12 6.15
CA VAL A 311 -16.41 -11.46 6.53
C VAL A 311 -16.20 -9.96 6.64
N ASP A 312 -16.95 -9.22 5.84
CA ASP A 312 -17.06 -7.77 5.99
C ASP A 312 -18.26 -7.45 6.89
N THR A 313 -17.98 -6.94 8.09
CA THR A 313 -19.02 -6.60 9.09
C THR A 313 -19.94 -5.49 8.62
N LYS A 314 -19.46 -4.58 7.76
CA LYS A 314 -20.30 -3.52 7.18
C LYS A 314 -21.32 -4.11 6.23
N PHE A 315 -20.90 -5.08 5.40
CA PHE A 315 -21.83 -5.85 4.58
C PHE A 315 -22.81 -6.65 5.45
N MET A 316 -22.30 -7.40 6.41
CA MET A 316 -23.11 -8.22 7.32
C MET A 316 -24.24 -7.43 7.99
N CYS A 317 -23.94 -6.23 8.50
CA CYS A 317 -24.91 -5.37 9.18
C CYS A 317 -25.81 -4.58 8.21
N SER A 318 -25.51 -4.57 6.91
CA SER A 318 -26.33 -3.92 5.88
C SER A 318 -27.38 -4.87 5.27
N GLU A 319 -27.33 -6.14 5.63
CA GLU A 319 -28.21 -7.19 5.12
C GLU A 319 -29.28 -7.61 6.15
N GLU A 320 -30.43 -8.08 5.67
CA GLU A 320 -31.45 -8.67 6.54
C GLU A 320 -30.92 -9.92 7.27
N PRO A 321 -31.29 -10.13 8.55
CA PRO A 321 -32.23 -9.32 9.35
C PRO A 321 -31.58 -8.16 10.16
N LEU A 322 -30.27 -7.90 9.98
CA LEU A 322 -29.54 -6.95 10.82
C LEU A 322 -29.77 -5.49 10.43
N ASN A 323 -30.01 -5.21 9.15
CA ASN A 323 -30.23 -3.86 8.62
C ASN A 323 -31.37 -3.09 9.32
N ASP A 324 -32.45 -3.77 9.72
CA ASP A 324 -33.57 -3.16 10.44
C ASP A 324 -33.21 -2.76 11.88
N LEU A 325 -32.20 -3.42 12.45
CA LEU A 325 -31.74 -3.20 13.83
C LEU A 325 -30.55 -2.24 13.91
N VAL A 326 -29.82 -2.07 12.81
CA VAL A 326 -28.60 -1.27 12.72
C VAL A 326 -28.86 0.01 11.94
N PRO A 327 -29.19 1.14 12.61
CA PRO A 327 -29.54 2.39 11.93
C PRO A 327 -28.35 3.02 11.19
N SER A 328 -27.11 2.72 11.60
CA SER A 328 -25.90 3.20 10.96
C SER A 328 -24.81 2.14 11.02
N THR A 329 -24.21 1.84 9.88
CA THR A 329 -23.12 0.87 9.75
C THR A 329 -21.74 1.55 9.77
N VAL A 330 -21.63 2.79 10.24
CA VAL A 330 -20.33 3.38 10.60
C VAL A 330 -19.83 2.67 11.84
N LEU A 331 -18.56 2.25 11.88
CA LEU A 331 -18.03 1.36 12.92
C LEU A 331 -18.31 1.85 14.35
N GLU A 332 -18.05 3.13 14.64
CA GLU A 332 -18.35 3.72 15.96
C GLU A 332 -19.86 3.65 16.30
N HIS A 333 -20.73 3.99 15.34
CA HIS A 333 -22.17 3.92 15.54
C HIS A 333 -22.67 2.48 15.69
N LEU A 334 -22.07 1.55 14.95
CA LEU A 334 -22.36 0.13 15.04
C LEU A 334 -21.97 -0.38 16.43
N LEU A 335 -20.79 -0.01 16.93
CA LEU A 335 -20.36 -0.33 18.29
C LEU A 335 -21.41 0.16 19.31
N ASN A 336 -21.82 1.43 19.22
CA ASN A 336 -22.85 2.01 20.09
C ASN A 336 -24.20 1.30 19.98
N THR A 337 -24.52 0.72 18.82
CA THR A 337 -25.75 -0.03 18.58
C THR A 337 -25.67 -1.41 19.23
N VAL A 338 -24.58 -2.15 19.06
CA VAL A 338 -24.42 -3.50 19.63
C VAL A 338 -24.26 -3.50 21.16
N HIS A 339 -23.98 -2.34 21.77
CA HIS A 339 -24.04 -2.16 23.22
C HIS A 339 -25.48 -2.19 23.79
N LYS A 340 -26.50 -2.08 22.93
CA LYS A 340 -27.91 -2.00 23.33
C LYS A 340 -28.65 -3.27 22.91
N ARG A 341 -29.76 -3.56 23.60
CA ARG A 341 -30.67 -4.64 23.20
C ARG A 341 -31.19 -4.40 21.77
N PRO A 342 -31.39 -5.46 20.96
CA PRO A 342 -31.37 -6.89 21.34
C PRO A 342 -29.98 -7.54 21.33
N PHE A 343 -28.92 -6.81 21.00
CA PHE A 343 -27.55 -7.34 20.99
C PHE A 343 -27.01 -7.57 22.40
N ILE A 344 -26.06 -8.49 22.50
CA ILE A 344 -25.34 -8.81 23.73
C ILE A 344 -23.85 -8.78 23.39
N LEU A 345 -23.09 -7.98 24.14
CA LEU A 345 -21.64 -7.92 23.97
C LEU A 345 -20.98 -9.23 24.39
N PRO A 346 -19.94 -9.67 23.66
CA PRO A 346 -19.16 -10.84 24.04
C PRO A 346 -18.39 -10.57 25.33
N GLU A 347 -18.24 -11.62 26.15
CA GLU A 347 -17.35 -11.58 27.30
C GLU A 347 -15.91 -11.80 26.84
N ILE A 348 -15.11 -10.73 26.88
CA ILE A 348 -13.68 -10.76 26.55
C ILE A 348 -12.88 -10.84 27.86
N ILE A 349 -12.11 -11.91 28.01
CA ILE A 349 -11.15 -12.06 29.10
C ILE A 349 -9.92 -11.25 28.70
N ASN A 350 -9.67 -10.17 29.43
CA ASN A 350 -8.45 -9.39 29.27
C ASN A 350 -7.26 -10.30 29.59
N GLY A 351 -6.41 -10.55 28.59
CA GLY A 351 -5.14 -11.23 28.73
C GLY A 351 -4.06 -10.31 29.29
N GLU A 352 -2.85 -10.41 28.75
CA GLU A 352 -1.75 -9.50 29.08
C GLU A 352 -2.12 -8.03 28.77
N GLU A 353 -1.98 -7.14 29.76
CA GLU A 353 -2.44 -5.73 29.69
C GLU A 353 -1.94 -4.95 28.45
N LYS A 354 -0.80 -5.34 27.86
CA LYS A 354 -0.20 -4.64 26.71
C LYS A 354 -0.84 -4.97 25.36
N CYS A 355 -1.60 -6.06 25.28
CA CYS A 355 -2.15 -6.59 24.04
C CYS A 355 -3.68 -6.58 24.00
N THR A 356 -4.33 -5.95 24.98
CA THR A 356 -5.79 -5.89 25.07
C THR A 356 -6.28 -4.47 25.24
N PHE A 357 -7.46 -4.18 24.71
CA PHE A 357 -8.17 -2.93 24.96
C PHE A 357 -9.33 -3.17 25.92
N ASN A 358 -9.64 -2.15 26.71
CA ASN A 358 -10.79 -2.09 27.59
C ASN A 358 -11.82 -1.12 27.00
N LEU A 359 -12.95 -1.65 26.52
CA LEU A 359 -14.04 -0.86 25.92
C LEU A 359 -14.56 0.30 26.78
N ASN A 360 -14.44 0.21 28.12
CA ASN A 360 -14.93 1.25 29.03
C ASN A 360 -13.90 2.34 29.32
N LYS A 361 -12.62 2.11 29.02
CA LYS A 361 -11.51 3.03 29.35
C LYS A 361 -10.83 3.58 28.11
N ASP A 362 -10.72 2.76 27.08
CA ASP A 362 -10.00 3.06 25.87
C ASP A 362 -10.98 3.54 24.81
N ASN A 363 -10.76 4.76 24.33
CA ASN A 363 -11.40 5.31 23.15
C ASN A 363 -10.32 5.80 22.19
N LEU A 364 -9.76 4.85 21.44
CA LEU A 364 -8.66 5.06 20.50
C LEU A 364 -9.16 4.80 19.07
N LEU A 365 -10.37 5.26 18.76
CA LEU A 365 -10.91 5.22 17.39
C LEU A 365 -9.89 5.82 16.42
N HIS A 366 -9.80 5.26 15.22
CA HIS A 366 -8.82 5.67 14.20
C HIS A 366 -7.37 5.32 14.57
N HIS A 367 -7.24 4.22 15.30
CA HIS A 367 -5.99 3.49 15.50
C HIS A 367 -6.23 2.04 15.05
N ALA A 368 -5.47 1.56 14.07
CA ALA A 368 -5.81 0.35 13.32
C ALA A 368 -6.12 -0.87 14.21
N GLY A 369 -5.31 -1.12 15.24
CA GLY A 369 -5.55 -2.25 16.14
C GLY A 369 -6.81 -2.08 16.99
N TYR A 370 -7.14 -0.87 17.43
CA TYR A 370 -8.37 -0.61 18.18
C TYR A 370 -9.59 -0.82 17.27
N ASP A 371 -9.53 -0.31 16.03
CA ASP A 371 -10.60 -0.45 15.04
C ASP A 371 -10.79 -1.92 14.62
N ALA A 372 -9.69 -2.69 14.48
CA ALA A 372 -9.75 -4.14 14.31
C ALA A 372 -10.37 -4.85 15.53
N PHE A 373 -10.04 -4.43 16.76
CA PHE A 373 -10.59 -5.00 17.98
C PHE A 373 -12.11 -4.77 18.09
N ILE A 374 -12.58 -3.52 17.93
CA ILE A 374 -14.01 -3.20 18.01
C ILE A 374 -14.78 -3.83 16.85
N THR A 375 -14.15 -4.01 15.68
CA THR A 375 -14.71 -4.80 14.57
C THR A 375 -15.02 -6.22 15.02
N GLY A 376 -14.11 -6.87 15.76
CA GLY A 376 -14.33 -8.20 16.33
C GLY A 376 -15.45 -8.24 17.37
N ILE A 377 -15.57 -7.20 18.20
CA ILE A 377 -16.67 -7.07 19.16
C ILE A 377 -18.02 -6.95 18.44
N CYS A 378 -18.11 -6.10 17.41
CA CYS A 378 -19.31 -5.93 16.60
C CYS A 378 -19.69 -7.25 15.92
N PHE A 379 -18.71 -7.92 15.29
CA PHE A 379 -18.90 -9.23 14.65
C PHE A 379 -19.45 -10.27 15.62
N LEU A 380 -18.84 -10.45 16.79
CA LEU A 380 -19.29 -11.43 17.78
C LEU A 380 -20.69 -11.10 18.29
N SER A 381 -21.00 -9.83 18.53
CA SER A 381 -22.31 -9.40 19.05
C SER A 381 -23.43 -9.63 18.04
N THR A 382 -23.20 -9.32 16.76
CA THR A 382 -24.17 -9.53 15.70
C THR A 382 -24.32 -11.01 15.34
N LEU A 383 -23.21 -11.76 15.32
CA LEU A 383 -23.24 -13.20 15.13
C LEU A 383 -24.02 -13.88 16.25
N HIS A 384 -23.81 -13.48 17.50
CA HIS A 384 -24.57 -14.00 18.63
C HIS A 384 -26.08 -13.75 18.49
N TYR A 385 -26.48 -12.56 18.05
CA TYR A 385 -27.89 -12.25 17.76
C TYR A 385 -28.49 -13.21 16.71
N LEU A 386 -27.78 -13.44 15.61
CA LEU A 386 -28.23 -14.34 14.54
C LEU A 386 -28.39 -15.79 15.02
N GLU A 387 -27.52 -16.25 15.92
CA GLU A 387 -27.58 -17.63 16.46
C GLU A 387 -28.68 -17.81 17.51
N CYS A 388 -28.88 -16.81 18.37
CA CYS A 388 -29.86 -16.89 19.46
C CYS A 388 -31.31 -16.96 18.99
N GLU A 389 -31.63 -16.54 17.76
CA GLU A 389 -32.98 -16.66 17.24
C GLU A 389 -33.42 -18.11 16.97
N LYS A 390 -32.53 -19.11 16.80
CA LYS A 390 -32.98 -20.43 16.26
C LYS A 390 -32.40 -21.74 16.81
N SER A 391 -31.33 -21.82 17.60
CA SER A 391 -30.96 -23.08 18.28
C SER A 391 -29.79 -22.91 19.25
N GLY A 392 -29.95 -23.39 20.48
CA GLY A 392 -28.83 -23.53 21.42
C GLY A 392 -27.90 -24.67 21.00
N GLU A 393 -26.60 -24.49 21.28
CA GLU A 393 -25.51 -25.49 21.36
C GLU A 393 -24.49 -25.59 20.20
N GLN A 394 -24.66 -24.93 19.05
CA GLN A 394 -23.58 -24.90 18.03
C GLN A 394 -22.61 -23.73 18.20
N ASP A 395 -21.34 -23.95 17.84
CA ASP A 395 -20.33 -22.90 17.80
C ASP A 395 -20.74 -21.81 16.80
N PRO A 396 -20.95 -20.54 17.21
CA PRO A 396 -21.38 -19.47 16.31
C PRO A 396 -20.50 -19.30 15.07
N LEU A 397 -19.19 -19.59 15.19
CA LEU A 397 -18.25 -19.48 14.08
C LEU A 397 -18.42 -20.60 13.02
N ASN A 398 -19.09 -21.70 13.37
CA ASN A 398 -19.40 -22.80 12.46
C ASN A 398 -20.86 -22.77 11.98
N SER A 399 -21.57 -21.69 12.29
CA SER A 399 -22.98 -21.57 11.98
C SER A 399 -23.25 -21.58 10.46
N PRO A 400 -24.33 -22.25 10.01
CA PRO A 400 -24.82 -22.10 8.65
C PRO A 400 -25.25 -20.67 8.31
N HIS A 401 -25.62 -19.82 9.30
CA HIS A 401 -25.97 -18.42 9.07
C HIS A 401 -24.77 -17.58 8.66
N LEU A 402 -23.58 -17.88 9.22
CA LEU A 402 -22.35 -17.19 8.86
C LEU A 402 -22.00 -17.37 7.37
N LYS A 403 -22.36 -18.52 6.77
CA LYS A 403 -22.12 -18.80 5.35
C LYS A 403 -22.79 -17.79 4.41
N LYS A 404 -23.91 -17.16 4.82
CA LYS A 404 -24.54 -16.08 4.05
C LYS A 404 -23.59 -14.90 3.86
N TYR A 405 -22.70 -14.63 4.80
CA TYR A 405 -21.85 -13.45 4.82
C TYR A 405 -20.40 -13.72 4.38
N LEU A 406 -20.01 -14.99 4.29
CA LEU A 406 -18.69 -15.37 3.81
C LEU A 406 -18.43 -14.83 2.41
N ASN A 407 -17.22 -14.32 2.22
CA ASN A 407 -16.60 -13.95 0.95
C ASN A 407 -17.35 -12.85 0.19
N LYS A 408 -18.08 -12.00 0.92
CA LYS A 408 -18.81 -10.85 0.37
C LYS A 408 -18.20 -9.56 0.91
N LEU A 409 -17.73 -8.70 0.01
CA LEU A 409 -17.11 -7.42 0.36
C LEU A 409 -18.07 -6.26 0.10
N PHE A 410 -18.16 -5.35 1.07
CA PHE A 410 -19.04 -4.19 0.97
C PHE A 410 -18.56 -3.21 -0.10
N LEU A 411 -19.52 -2.54 -0.77
CA LEU A 411 -19.24 -1.48 -1.74
C LEU A 411 -19.83 -0.15 -1.23
N MET A 412 -18.98 0.79 -0.84
CA MET A 412 -19.47 2.10 -0.42
C MET A 412 -20.13 2.83 -1.59
N ARG A 413 -21.22 3.54 -1.30
CA ARG A 413 -21.92 4.45 -2.24
C ARG A 413 -22.54 3.76 -3.47
N ILE A 414 -22.50 2.43 -3.57
CA ILE A 414 -23.19 1.64 -4.59
C ILE A 414 -24.22 0.75 -3.88
N PRO A 415 -25.47 1.21 -3.72
CA PRO A 415 -26.49 0.44 -3.03
C PRO A 415 -26.89 -0.81 -3.84
N ASP A 416 -27.43 -1.79 -3.12
CA ASP A 416 -28.03 -3.03 -3.64
C ASP A 416 -27.04 -3.98 -4.35
N THR A 417 -25.74 -3.87 -4.11
CA THR A 417 -24.74 -4.78 -4.67
C THR A 417 -23.53 -4.91 -3.74
N TYR A 418 -22.73 -5.95 -3.96
CA TYR A 418 -21.49 -6.24 -3.24
C TYR A 418 -20.56 -7.06 -4.16
N ILE A 419 -19.29 -7.21 -3.78
CA ILE A 419 -18.39 -8.15 -4.47
C ILE A 419 -18.60 -9.53 -3.86
N ASN A 420 -18.91 -10.53 -4.67
CA ASN A 420 -19.04 -11.92 -4.26
C ASN A 420 -17.82 -12.71 -4.73
N LEU A 421 -16.83 -12.96 -3.86
CA LEU A 421 -15.52 -13.47 -4.29
C LEU A 421 -15.58 -14.91 -4.85
N ASP A 422 -16.50 -15.74 -4.36
CA ASP A 422 -16.66 -17.14 -4.78
C ASP A 422 -17.87 -17.37 -5.70
N GLY A 423 -18.41 -16.29 -6.29
CA GLY A 423 -19.54 -16.37 -7.21
C GLY A 423 -19.73 -15.14 -8.07
N LEU A 424 -20.90 -15.07 -8.72
CA LEU A 424 -21.30 -13.89 -9.48
C LEU A 424 -21.70 -12.77 -8.53
N ASP A 425 -21.36 -11.54 -8.91
CA ASP A 425 -21.80 -10.35 -8.17
C ASP A 425 -23.30 -10.14 -8.46
N PRO A 426 -24.08 -9.72 -7.46
CA PRO A 426 -25.48 -9.35 -7.67
C PRO A 426 -25.58 -8.25 -8.73
N GLN A 427 -26.55 -8.39 -9.62
CA GLN A 427 -26.88 -7.36 -10.61
C GLN A 427 -28.18 -6.69 -10.17
N PRO A 428 -28.12 -5.57 -9.40
CA PRO A 428 -29.32 -4.89 -8.97
C PRO A 428 -30.10 -4.33 -10.16
N SER A 429 -31.42 -4.37 -10.08
CA SER A 429 -32.25 -3.71 -11.09
C SER A 429 -32.00 -2.20 -11.07
N ARG A 430 -31.65 -1.65 -12.24
CA ARG A 430 -31.46 -0.21 -12.46
C ARG A 430 -32.60 0.42 -13.27
N GLU A 431 -33.77 -0.23 -13.33
CA GLU A 431 -34.95 0.29 -14.04
C GLU A 431 -35.43 1.65 -13.48
N HIS A 432 -35.18 1.91 -12.20
CA HIS A 432 -35.57 3.14 -11.50
C HIS A 432 -34.56 4.29 -11.69
N VAL A 433 -33.52 4.09 -12.50
CA VAL A 433 -32.38 5.00 -12.65
C VAL A 433 -32.36 5.59 -14.05
N PHE A 434 -32.21 6.92 -14.11
CA PHE A 434 -32.26 7.71 -15.33
C PHE A 434 -31.04 8.62 -15.44
N HIS A 435 -30.42 8.67 -16.61
CA HIS A 435 -29.40 9.65 -16.94
C HIS A 435 -30.05 10.88 -17.55
N LEU A 436 -29.66 12.06 -17.07
CA LEU A 436 -30.13 13.34 -17.58
C LEU A 436 -28.98 14.14 -18.18
N THR A 437 -29.24 14.78 -19.31
CA THR A 437 -28.45 15.91 -19.81
C THR A 437 -29.35 17.13 -19.82
N PHE A 438 -28.86 18.28 -19.40
CA PHE A 438 -29.64 19.51 -19.27
C PHE A 438 -28.75 20.76 -19.43
N PRO A 439 -29.33 21.94 -19.69
CA PRO A 439 -28.59 23.20 -19.75
C PRO A 439 -27.95 23.58 -18.41
N LYS A 440 -26.80 24.26 -18.45
CA LYS A 440 -26.01 24.67 -17.27
C LYS A 440 -26.76 25.47 -16.19
N ALA A 441 -27.85 26.15 -16.57
CA ALA A 441 -28.67 26.94 -15.66
C ALA A 441 -29.64 26.09 -14.81
N TRP A 442 -29.70 24.77 -15.03
CA TRP A 442 -30.63 23.89 -14.33
C TRP A 442 -30.23 23.61 -12.89
N THR A 443 -31.23 23.53 -12.03
CA THR A 443 -31.10 23.27 -10.59
C THR A 443 -31.72 21.94 -10.21
N SER A 444 -31.37 21.44 -9.02
CA SER A 444 -31.95 20.21 -8.45
C SER A 444 -33.48 20.25 -8.40
N GLN A 445 -34.08 21.43 -8.16
CA GLN A 445 -35.53 21.59 -8.08
C GLN A 445 -36.20 21.27 -9.42
N GLN A 446 -35.67 21.79 -10.53
CA GLN A 446 -36.22 21.56 -11.87
C GLN A 446 -36.11 20.08 -12.27
N ILE A 447 -35.03 19.41 -11.88
CA ILE A 447 -34.88 17.97 -12.12
C ILE A 447 -35.92 17.20 -11.29
N SER A 448 -36.06 17.51 -10.00
CA SER A 448 -37.04 16.87 -9.12
C SER A 448 -38.49 17.08 -9.58
N GLU A 449 -38.82 18.25 -10.15
CA GLU A 449 -40.15 18.55 -10.69
C GLU A 449 -40.54 17.58 -11.82
N ILE A 450 -39.60 17.20 -12.69
CA ILE A 450 -39.84 16.20 -13.76
C ILE A 450 -40.29 14.86 -13.18
N PHE A 451 -39.66 14.43 -12.07
CA PHE A 451 -39.92 13.13 -11.46
C PHE A 451 -41.01 13.16 -10.40
N SER A 452 -41.46 14.34 -9.96
CA SER A 452 -42.49 14.51 -8.93
C SER A 452 -43.76 13.66 -9.13
N PRO A 453 -44.25 13.36 -10.36
CA PRO A 453 -45.38 12.46 -10.55
C PRO A 453 -45.11 11.01 -10.14
N PHE A 454 -43.85 10.61 -9.92
CA PHE A 454 -43.40 9.26 -9.59
C PHE A 454 -42.77 9.18 -8.18
N GLY A 455 -42.89 10.25 -7.40
CA GLY A 455 -42.29 10.36 -6.07
C GLY A 455 -41.00 11.19 -6.07
N GLY A 456 -40.28 11.13 -4.94
CA GLY A 456 -39.00 11.82 -4.80
C GLY A 456 -37.87 11.10 -5.53
N VAL A 457 -36.81 11.86 -5.85
CA VAL A 457 -35.59 11.34 -6.48
C VAL A 457 -34.35 11.67 -5.68
N GLN A 458 -33.41 10.74 -5.70
CA GLN A 458 -32.03 11.01 -5.35
C GLN A 458 -31.24 11.43 -6.59
N LEU A 459 -30.44 12.50 -6.47
CA LEU A 459 -29.66 13.06 -7.57
C LEU A 459 -28.16 12.85 -7.35
N TRP A 460 -27.47 12.45 -8.41
CA TRP A 460 -26.00 12.32 -8.44
C TRP A 460 -25.44 13.10 -9.64
N TRP A 461 -24.92 14.29 -9.36
CA TRP A 461 -24.34 15.18 -10.36
C TRP A 461 -23.03 14.62 -10.91
N GLN A 462 -22.89 14.61 -12.23
CA GLN A 462 -21.65 14.23 -12.92
C GLN A 462 -20.92 15.45 -13.48
N SER A 463 -21.66 16.47 -13.89
CA SER A 463 -21.14 17.77 -14.31
C SER A 463 -22.17 18.87 -14.07
N ASP A 464 -21.89 20.09 -14.51
CA ASP A 464 -22.87 21.19 -14.55
C ASP A 464 -23.99 20.99 -15.59
N THR A 465 -23.95 19.92 -16.37
CA THR A 465 -24.86 19.65 -17.49
C THR A 465 -25.37 18.20 -17.51
N THR A 466 -24.93 17.35 -16.59
CA THR A 466 -25.32 15.93 -16.53
C THR A 466 -25.48 15.46 -15.09
N ALA A 467 -26.49 14.61 -14.86
CA ALA A 467 -26.71 13.97 -13.57
C ALA A 467 -27.48 12.65 -13.73
N TRP A 468 -27.31 11.74 -12.78
CA TRP A 468 -28.22 10.61 -12.60
C TRP A 468 -29.34 10.98 -11.64
N ALA A 469 -30.55 10.50 -11.92
CA ALA A 469 -31.68 10.53 -11.01
C ALA A 469 -32.20 9.11 -10.75
N GLY A 470 -32.35 8.75 -9.49
CA GLY A 470 -32.92 7.48 -9.06
C GLY A 470 -34.18 7.72 -8.26
N LEU A 471 -35.29 7.09 -8.68
CA LEU A 471 -36.55 7.16 -7.93
C LEU A 471 -36.37 6.51 -6.55
N HIS A 472 -36.87 7.15 -5.50
CA HIS A 472 -36.96 6.51 -4.18
C HIS A 472 -37.92 5.32 -4.20
N GLU A 473 -39.04 5.46 -4.92
CA GLU A 473 -40.01 4.38 -5.11
C GLU A 473 -39.67 3.56 -6.36
N LYS A 474 -38.86 2.51 -6.19
CA LYS A 474 -38.43 1.63 -7.30
C LYS A 474 -39.60 1.00 -8.06
N SER A 475 -40.75 0.81 -7.41
CA SER A 475 -41.98 0.28 -8.03
C SER A 475 -42.56 1.18 -9.12
N GLU A 476 -42.30 2.49 -9.05
CA GLU A 476 -42.79 3.48 -10.01
C GLU A 476 -41.95 3.56 -11.29
N ALA A 477 -40.82 2.83 -11.35
CA ALA A 477 -39.91 2.81 -12.49
C ALA A 477 -40.62 2.58 -13.83
N LYS A 478 -41.49 1.57 -13.91
CA LYS A 478 -42.21 1.23 -15.16
C LYS A 478 -43.17 2.35 -15.60
N ARG A 479 -43.81 3.03 -14.65
CA ARG A 479 -44.69 4.18 -14.93
C ARG A 479 -43.87 5.37 -15.42
N ALA A 480 -42.75 5.66 -14.74
CA ALA A 480 -41.82 6.72 -15.10
C ALA A 480 -41.24 6.52 -16.51
N ILE A 481 -40.74 5.33 -16.83
CA ILE A 481 -40.20 5.00 -18.17
C ILE A 481 -41.26 5.28 -19.24
N LYS A 482 -42.47 4.73 -19.09
CA LYS A 482 -43.53 4.88 -20.09
C LYS A 482 -43.94 6.34 -20.30
N ASP A 483 -44.10 7.11 -19.22
CA ASP A 483 -44.52 8.50 -19.30
C ASP A 483 -43.41 9.39 -19.87
N LEU A 484 -42.16 9.25 -19.40
CA LEU A 484 -41.01 10.02 -19.87
C LEU A 484 -40.67 9.73 -21.34
N GLU A 485 -40.80 8.48 -21.78
CA GLU A 485 -40.64 8.13 -23.20
C GLU A 485 -41.73 8.78 -24.06
N SER A 486 -43.00 8.73 -23.61
CA SER A 486 -44.12 9.34 -24.34
C SER A 486 -44.02 10.87 -24.42
N LYS A 487 -43.34 11.49 -23.45
CA LYS A 487 -43.13 12.95 -23.35
C LYS A 487 -41.76 13.40 -23.84
N LYS A 488 -40.96 12.53 -24.47
CA LYS A 488 -39.59 12.87 -24.91
C LYS A 488 -39.55 14.13 -25.80
N SER A 489 -40.56 14.33 -26.65
CA SER A 489 -40.69 15.53 -27.50
C SER A 489 -41.23 16.78 -26.79
N LYS A 490 -41.68 16.65 -25.54
CA LYS A 490 -42.25 17.72 -24.70
C LYS A 490 -41.31 18.15 -23.57
N LEU A 491 -40.14 17.51 -23.46
CA LEU A 491 -39.10 17.94 -22.51
C LEU A 491 -38.58 19.33 -22.90
N PRO A 492 -38.13 20.14 -21.93
CA PRO A 492 -37.56 21.44 -22.22
C PRO A 492 -36.36 21.36 -23.18
N PRO A 493 -36.12 22.41 -24.00
CA PRO A 493 -34.99 22.42 -24.93
C PRO A 493 -33.65 22.15 -24.24
N GLY A 494 -32.85 21.26 -24.81
CA GLY A 494 -31.54 20.87 -24.27
C GLY A 494 -31.61 19.86 -23.12
N VAL A 495 -32.81 19.35 -22.78
CA VAL A 495 -32.98 18.28 -21.79
C VAL A 495 -33.19 16.94 -22.47
N THR A 496 -32.38 15.96 -22.12
CA THR A 496 -32.58 14.55 -22.52
C THR A 496 -32.58 13.67 -21.30
N ILE A 497 -33.47 12.68 -21.30
CA ILE A 497 -33.57 11.67 -20.24
C ILE A 497 -33.52 10.31 -20.91
N ASP A 498 -32.58 9.48 -20.47
CA ASP A 498 -32.44 8.11 -20.92
C ASP A 498 -32.43 7.16 -19.71
N THR A 499 -33.04 5.99 -19.86
CA THR A 499 -32.94 4.91 -18.87
C THR A 499 -31.49 4.45 -18.74
N TYR A 500 -31.10 3.95 -17.57
CA TYR A 500 -29.76 3.38 -17.33
C TYR A 500 -29.29 2.41 -18.43
N GLU A 501 -30.13 1.46 -18.82
CA GLU A 501 -29.81 0.47 -19.87
C GLU A 501 -29.54 1.13 -21.23
N ARG A 502 -30.45 2.00 -21.69
CA ARG A 502 -30.28 2.75 -22.95
C ARG A 502 -29.01 3.61 -22.92
N TYR A 503 -28.74 4.31 -21.83
CA TYR A 503 -27.53 5.13 -21.71
C TYR A 503 -26.26 4.28 -21.86
N ASN A 504 -26.18 3.14 -21.17
CA ASN A 504 -25.02 2.25 -21.25
C ASN A 504 -24.84 1.67 -22.67
N LEU A 505 -25.93 1.21 -23.31
CA LEU A 505 -25.86 0.73 -24.70
C LEU A 505 -25.31 1.79 -25.65
N THR A 506 -25.77 3.04 -25.51
CA THR A 506 -25.36 4.14 -26.39
C THR A 506 -23.91 4.56 -26.14
N THR A 507 -23.47 4.56 -24.88
CA THR A 507 -22.12 4.98 -24.48
C THR A 507 -21.08 3.90 -24.80
N SER A 508 -21.40 2.62 -24.57
CA SER A 508 -20.55 1.49 -24.96
C SER A 508 -20.43 1.34 -26.49
N ALA A 509 -21.48 1.64 -27.24
CA ALA A 509 -21.43 1.70 -28.71
C ALA A 509 -20.57 2.87 -29.22
N ALA A 510 -20.62 4.03 -28.55
CA ALA A 510 -19.78 5.17 -28.88
C ALA A 510 -18.29 4.94 -28.57
N ALA A 511 -17.98 4.20 -27.49
CA ALA A 511 -16.61 3.84 -27.12
C ALA A 511 -15.99 2.76 -28.05
N SER A 512 -16.82 1.92 -28.68
CA SER A 512 -16.40 0.84 -29.59
C SER A 512 -16.34 1.25 -31.07
N SER A 513 -16.69 2.49 -31.40
CA SER A 513 -16.64 3.02 -32.77
C SER A 513 -15.22 3.50 -33.13
N PRO A 514 -14.52 2.90 -34.13
CA PRO A 514 -13.19 3.37 -34.53
C PRO A 514 -13.31 4.73 -35.20
N ARG A 515 -12.83 5.79 -34.53
CA ARG A 515 -12.65 7.10 -35.19
C ARG A 515 -11.68 6.94 -36.36
N PRO A 516 -12.02 7.37 -37.59
CA PRO A 516 -11.11 7.27 -38.72
C PRO A 516 -9.95 8.24 -38.52
N ASN A 517 -8.77 7.69 -38.21
CA ASN A 517 -7.52 8.44 -38.25
C ASN A 517 -7.29 8.94 -39.68
N LYS A 518 -7.46 10.25 -39.92
CA LYS A 518 -6.87 10.93 -41.07
C LYS A 518 -5.35 10.99 -40.87
N ARG A 519 -4.66 9.88 -41.16
CA ARG A 519 -3.22 9.90 -41.47
C ARG A 519 -3.07 10.09 -42.97
N LYS A 520 -2.42 11.19 -43.36
CA LYS A 520 -1.92 11.40 -44.72
C LYS A 520 -0.96 10.25 -45.06
N SER A 521 -1.28 9.52 -46.12
CA SER A 521 -0.45 8.50 -46.76
C SER A 521 0.68 9.14 -47.56
N MET A 522 1.89 8.60 -47.44
CA MET A 522 2.95 8.63 -48.46
C MET A 522 3.71 7.27 -48.41
N PRO A 523 4.34 6.83 -49.50
CA PRO A 523 4.17 5.46 -50.01
C PRO A 523 5.28 4.47 -49.63
N ASN A 524 4.94 3.19 -49.84
CA ASN A 524 5.74 1.99 -49.67
C ASN A 524 7.02 1.93 -50.53
N SER A 525 8.12 1.53 -49.88
CA SER A 525 9.20 0.65 -50.38
C SER A 525 10.03 0.29 -49.14
N GLY A 526 10.16 -0.95 -48.68
CA GLY A 526 10.83 -2.06 -49.34
C GLY A 526 12.04 -2.46 -48.47
N ASP A 527 12.09 -3.74 -48.12
CA ASP A 527 13.21 -4.50 -47.52
C ASP A 527 13.51 -4.51 -46.02
N LEU A 528 13.58 -5.75 -45.54
CA LEU A 528 14.04 -6.23 -44.25
C LEU A 528 15.56 -6.07 -44.10
N SER A 529 16.03 -5.64 -42.93
CA SER A 529 16.97 -6.40 -42.08
C SER A 529 17.64 -5.52 -40.99
N CYS A 530 17.83 -6.14 -39.82
CA CYS A 530 18.87 -5.91 -38.81
C CYS A 530 19.19 -4.46 -38.39
N TYR A 531 18.90 -4.09 -37.13
CA TYR A 531 19.68 -3.03 -36.46
C TYR A 531 20.00 -3.30 -34.99
N GLN A 532 21.31 -3.44 -34.78
CA GLN A 532 22.03 -3.33 -33.52
C GLN A 532 21.87 -1.94 -32.89
N GLN A 533 21.87 -1.92 -31.56
CA GLN A 533 21.98 -0.71 -30.74
C GLN A 533 23.26 0.07 -31.06
N LYS A 534 23.12 1.34 -31.44
CA LYS A 534 24.19 2.35 -31.33
C LYS A 534 23.64 3.65 -30.76
N LYS A 535 24.26 4.06 -29.65
CA LYS A 535 24.22 5.40 -29.04
C LYS A 535 24.42 6.50 -30.08
N ARG A 536 23.67 7.59 -29.97
CA ARG A 536 24.06 8.89 -30.55
C ARG A 536 23.69 10.04 -29.62
N LYS A 537 24.70 10.89 -29.37
CA LYS A 537 24.61 12.25 -28.81
C LYS A 537 23.77 13.12 -29.75
N SER A 538 22.97 14.02 -29.21
CA SER A 538 22.41 15.16 -29.96
C SER A 538 22.59 16.46 -29.16
N SER A 539 23.33 17.37 -29.78
CA SER A 539 23.43 18.79 -29.46
C SER A 539 22.47 19.55 -30.38
N THR A 540 21.48 20.27 -29.86
CA THR A 540 20.98 21.57 -30.39
C THR A 540 19.95 22.17 -29.43
N GLU A 541 20.11 23.46 -29.13
CA GLU A 541 19.30 24.33 -28.26
C GLU A 541 17.97 24.74 -28.91
N PRO A 542 16.98 25.16 -28.10
CA PRO A 542 16.00 26.16 -28.50
C PRO A 542 16.13 27.45 -27.68
N SER A 543 16.11 28.57 -28.40
CA SER A 543 16.09 29.96 -27.94
C SER A 543 14.83 30.31 -27.14
N VAL A 544 15.01 30.95 -25.98
CA VAL A 544 13.97 31.70 -25.26
C VAL A 544 14.53 33.09 -24.96
N GLU A 545 13.79 34.12 -25.38
CA GLU A 545 14.13 35.54 -25.22
C GLU A 545 14.10 35.98 -23.75
N THR A 546 15.11 36.75 -23.37
CA THR A 546 15.30 37.41 -22.08
C THR A 546 14.38 38.61 -21.92
N ILE A 547 13.67 38.69 -20.78
CA ILE A 547 12.95 39.88 -20.31
C ILE A 547 13.96 40.78 -19.54
N PRO A 548 14.00 42.10 -19.76
CA PRO A 548 14.98 42.99 -19.12
C PRO A 548 14.67 43.26 -17.64
N GLU A 549 15.72 43.39 -16.83
CA GLU A 549 15.72 43.94 -15.47
C GLU A 549 15.34 45.43 -15.50
N GLU A 550 14.34 45.84 -14.72
CA GLU A 550 14.01 47.26 -14.48
C GLU A 550 14.77 47.76 -13.24
N GLU A 551 15.53 48.85 -13.42
CA GLU A 551 16.28 49.56 -12.40
C GLU A 551 15.35 50.32 -11.44
N GLU A 552 15.63 50.20 -10.14
CA GLU A 552 15.05 51.04 -9.08
C GLU A 552 15.35 52.52 -9.34
N ASN A 553 14.31 53.36 -9.38
CA ASN A 553 14.46 54.81 -9.45
C ASN A 553 13.68 55.46 -8.31
N ASP A 554 14.44 56.05 -7.38
CA ASP A 554 14.00 56.90 -6.29
C ASP A 554 13.14 58.07 -6.78
N LYS A 555 11.93 58.21 -6.23
CA LYS A 555 11.33 59.48 -5.73
C LYS A 555 9.82 59.32 -5.48
N GLU A 556 9.44 59.31 -4.20
CA GLU A 556 8.08 59.61 -3.74
C GLU A 556 7.75 61.11 -3.92
N PRO A 557 6.45 61.43 -4.00
CA PRO A 557 5.91 62.61 -3.34
C PRO A 557 4.83 62.25 -2.31
N ASN A 558 4.98 62.86 -1.13
CA ASN A 558 4.08 62.83 0.03
C ASN A 558 2.60 63.08 -0.31
N ALA A 559 1.72 62.29 0.30
CA ALA A 559 0.41 62.74 0.77
C ALA A 559 0.00 61.97 2.03
N GLU A 560 -0.16 62.73 3.11
CA GLU A 560 -0.54 62.31 4.47
C GLU A 560 -1.94 61.69 4.53
N LEU A 561 -2.15 60.72 5.44
CA LEU A 561 -3.43 60.51 6.14
C LEU A 561 -3.21 59.71 7.43
N ASP A 562 -4.04 60.06 8.42
CA ASP A 562 -3.79 60.06 9.86
C ASP A 562 -3.67 58.74 10.63
N ASN A 563 -2.92 58.88 11.72
CA ASN A 563 -2.78 58.04 12.92
C ASN A 563 -4.05 57.38 13.48
N SER A 564 -3.95 56.08 13.79
CA SER A 564 -4.46 55.58 15.09
C SER A 564 -3.56 54.47 15.66
N LYS A 565 -3.28 54.61 16.96
CA LYS A 565 -2.32 53.85 17.78
C LYS A 565 -2.90 52.50 18.21
N SER A 566 -2.09 51.43 18.27
CA SER A 566 -1.63 50.85 19.55
C SER A 566 -0.88 49.50 19.42
N SER A 567 0.30 49.50 20.05
CA SER A 567 1.01 48.42 20.76
C SER A 567 1.56 47.18 20.04
N ASN A 568 2.87 47.28 19.79
CA ASN A 568 3.91 46.25 19.83
C ASN A 568 3.66 45.05 20.76
N ASN A 569 3.99 43.86 20.27
CA ASN A 569 5.06 43.08 20.89
C ASN A 569 5.71 42.12 19.88
N SER A 570 7.03 42.24 19.76
CA SER A 570 7.91 41.50 18.87
C SER A 570 8.22 40.11 19.40
N LEU A 571 8.00 39.07 18.59
CA LEU A 571 8.64 37.76 18.75
C LEU A 571 9.49 37.48 17.52
N VAL A 572 10.79 37.66 17.69
CA VAL A 572 11.84 37.31 16.72
C VAL A 572 12.09 35.81 16.84
N PHE A 573 11.92 35.07 15.74
CA PHE A 573 12.33 33.67 15.64
C PHE A 573 13.78 33.60 15.14
N PRO A 574 14.73 33.03 15.89
CA PRO A 574 16.08 32.80 15.39
C PRO A 574 16.06 31.61 14.41
N VAL A 575 16.44 31.89 13.16
CA VAL A 575 16.69 30.87 12.14
C VAL A 575 18.12 30.35 12.37
N ASP A 576 18.24 29.13 12.87
CA ASP A 576 19.52 28.44 12.98
C ASP A 576 19.84 27.76 11.63
N GLN A 577 20.77 28.35 10.87
CA GLN A 577 21.25 27.81 9.61
C GLN A 577 22.34 26.78 9.87
N ASN A 578 21.93 25.53 10.03
CA ASN A 578 22.79 24.36 9.82
C ASN A 578 21.94 23.17 9.38
N TRP A 579 21.47 23.17 8.12
CA TRP A 579 21.18 21.98 7.31
C TRP A 579 21.40 22.32 5.83
#